data_AF-A0A969EW99-F1
#
_entry.id   AF-A0A969EW99-F1
#
_cell.length_a   1.000
_cell.length_b   1.000
_cell.length_c   1.000
_cell.angle_alpha   90.00
_cell.angle_beta   90.00
_cell.angle_gamma   90.00
#
_symmetry.space_group_name_H-M   'P 1'
#
loop_
_entity.id
_entity.type
_entity.pdbx_description
1 polymer ?
#
loop_
_entity_poly.entity_id
_entity_poly.type
_entity_poly.pdbx_seq_one_letter_code
_entity_poly.pdbx_strand_id
1 'polypeptide(L)' 'MTMAIGQGMVTVTPMELAVMVAAIGNGGNRLKPILLNQANEPEFQPVPIGSIPARSPPYRAGWSWWSVMVQDGV' A
#
# COMPACT_ATOMS: atom_id res chain seq x y z
N MET A 1 22.27 -9.41 -4.05
CA MET A 1 21.63 -8.80 -2.85
C MET A 1 21.33 -7.32 -3.14
N THR A 2 20.33 -7.02 -3.97
CA THR A 2 19.90 -5.63 -4.31
C THR A 2 18.42 -5.58 -4.69
N MET A 3 17.87 -6.68 -5.22
CA MET A 3 16.46 -6.81 -5.63
C MET A 3 15.46 -6.47 -4.51
N ALA A 4 15.81 -6.72 -3.24
CA ALA A 4 14.93 -6.44 -2.10
C ALA A 4 14.62 -4.94 -1.88
N ILE A 5 15.48 -4.04 -2.37
CA ILE A 5 15.30 -2.58 -2.26
C ILE A 5 14.85 -2.01 -3.62
N GLY A 6 14.35 -2.84 -4.53
CA GLY A 6 13.89 -2.41 -5.86
C GLY A 6 15.03 -2.11 -6.86
N GLN A 7 16.27 -2.51 -6.56
CA GLN A 7 17.40 -2.35 -7.48
C GLN A 7 17.69 -3.65 -8.24
N GLY A 8 17.42 -3.66 -9.54
CA GLY A 8 17.61 -4.82 -10.43
C GLY A 8 16.47 -4.94 -11.43
N MET A 9 16.17 -6.16 -11.90
CA MET A 9 14.97 -6.46 -12.70
C MET A 9 13.68 -6.40 -11.85
N VAL A 10 13.43 -5.26 -11.21
CA VAL A 10 12.26 -4.98 -10.37
C VAL A 10 11.54 -3.75 -10.95
N THR A 11 11.30 -3.80 -12.25
CA THR A 11 10.56 -2.75 -12.95
C THR A 11 9.07 -2.93 -12.68
N VAL A 12 8.43 -1.86 -12.23
CA VAL A 12 7.00 -1.81 -11.91
C VAL A 12 6.37 -0.63 -12.64
N THR A 13 5.13 -0.78 -13.05
CA THR A 13 4.37 0.34 -13.60
C THR A 13 3.88 1.26 -12.47
N PRO A 14 3.67 2.56 -12.74
CA PRO A 14 3.04 3.46 -11.77
C PRO A 14 1.69 2.95 -11.26
N MET A 15 0.94 2.23 -12.11
CA MET A 15 -0.34 1.63 -11.74
C MET A 15 -0.18 0.49 -10.73
N GLU A 16 0.79 -0.40 -10.95
CA GLU A 16 1.07 -1.50 -10.03
C GLU A 16 1.57 -0.98 -8.67
N LEU A 17 2.37 0.08 -8.67
CA LEU A 17 2.78 0.77 -7.44
C LEU A 17 1.59 1.39 -6.70
N ALA A 18 0.67 2.04 -7.41
CA ALA A 18 -0.53 2.61 -6.80
C ALA A 18 -1.41 1.53 -6.15
N VAL A 19 -1.60 0.39 -6.83
CA VAL A 19 -2.36 -0.75 -6.29
C VAL A 19 -1.66 -1.34 -5.06
N MET A 20 -0.33 -1.43 -5.05
CA MET A 20 0.44 -1.89 -3.88
C MET A 20 0.22 -0.97 -2.67
N VAL A 21 0.36 0.34 -2.84
CA VAL A 21 0.15 1.32 -1.74
C VAL A 21 -1.30 1.30 -1.25
N ALA A 22 -2.27 1.22 -2.17
CA ALA A 22 -3.69 1.13 -1.81
C ALA A 22 -4.00 -0.15 -1.02
N ALA A 23 -3.40 -1.29 -1.38
CA ALA A 23 -3.57 -2.53 -0.65
C ALA A 23 -3.00 -2.46 0.78
N ILE A 24 -1.89 -1.75 0.98
CA ILE A 24 -1.35 -1.46 2.32
C ILE A 24 -2.33 -0.60 3.12
N GLY A 25 -2.86 0.46 2.51
CA GLY A 25 -3.86 1.35 3.13
C GLY A 25 -5.15 0.63 3.54
N ASN A 26 -5.57 -0.35 2.74
CA ASN A 26 -6.77 -1.18 2.95
C ASN A 26 -6.55 -2.39 3.88
N GLY A 27 -5.40 -2.45 4.58
CA GLY A 27 -5.12 -3.51 5.56
C GLY A 27 -4.76 -4.87 4.94
N GLY A 28 -4.23 -4.90 3.72
CA GLY A 28 -3.83 -6.12 3.03
C GLY A 28 -4.84 -6.63 2.00
N ASN A 29 -5.85 -5.82 1.67
CA ASN A 29 -6.85 -6.14 0.65
C ASN A 29 -6.54 -5.42 -0.67
N ARG A 30 -6.24 -6.18 -1.73
CA ARG A 30 -6.00 -5.64 -3.06
C ARG A 30 -7.33 -5.39 -3.78
N LEU A 31 -7.51 -4.17 -4.26
CA LEU A 31 -8.63 -3.79 -5.13
C LEU A 31 -8.18 -3.80 -6.60
N LYS A 32 -9.09 -4.17 -7.50
CA LYS A 32 -8.89 -4.03 -8.95
C LYS A 32 -9.13 -2.55 -9.32
N PRO A 33 -8.16 -1.86 -9.95
CA PRO A 33 -8.34 -0.46 -10.32
C PRO A 33 -9.40 -0.32 -11.41
N ILE A 34 -10.28 0.67 -11.26
CA ILE A 34 -11.34 1.02 -12.20
C ILE A 34 -11.31 2.52 -12.48
N LEU A 35 -11.68 2.91 -13.70
CA LEU A 35 -11.85 4.32 -14.07
C LEU A 35 -13.26 4.83 -13.77
N LEU A 36 -14.20 3.91 -13.51
CA LEU A 36 -15.59 4.22 -13.21
C LEU A 36 -15.73 4.60 -11.73
N ASN A 37 -16.68 5.49 -11.43
CA ASN A 37 -16.91 5.98 -10.07
C ASN A 37 -17.41 4.86 -9.11
N GLN A 38 -18.13 3.87 -9.64
CA GLN A 38 -18.66 2.76 -8.87
C GLN A 38 -18.66 1.49 -9.72
N ALA A 39 -18.23 0.38 -9.14
CA ALA A 39 -18.43 -0.94 -9.71
C ALA A 39 -18.87 -1.89 -8.59
N ASN A 40 -20.13 -2.32 -8.64
CA ASN A 40 -20.75 -3.24 -7.67
C ASN A 40 -20.72 -4.70 -8.14
N GLU A 41 -19.95 -5.00 -9.18
CA GLU A 41 -19.84 -6.34 -9.71
C GLU A 41 -18.92 -7.18 -8.81
N PRO A 42 -19.19 -8.50 -8.67
CA PRO A 42 -18.41 -9.38 -7.80
C PRO A 42 -16.93 -9.44 -8.19
N GLU A 43 -16.58 -9.12 -9.43
CA GLU A 43 -15.20 -9.08 -9.92
C GLU A 43 -14.34 -7.92 -9.39
N PHE A 44 -14.96 -6.88 -8.82
CA PHE A 44 -14.25 -5.73 -8.23
C PHE A 44 -14.18 -5.78 -6.71
N GLN A 45 -14.65 -6.88 -6.10
CA GLN A 45 -14.55 -7.07 -4.67
C GLN A 45 -13.08 -7.19 -4.21
N PRO A 46 -12.75 -6.73 -3.00
CA PRO A 46 -11.39 -6.80 -2.48
C PRO A 46 -10.88 -8.25 -2.40
N VAL A 47 -9.70 -8.49 -2.95
CA VAL A 47 -9.02 -9.79 -2.89
C VAL A 47 -7.93 -9.72 -1.82
N PRO A 48 -7.96 -10.59 -0.79
CA PRO A 48 -6.89 -10.63 0.21
C PRO A 48 -5.59 -11.14 -0.43
N ILE A 49 -4.50 -10.38 -0.27
CA ILE A 49 -3.17 -10.75 -0.80
C ILE A 49 -2.26 -11.41 0.26
N GLY A 50 -2.79 -11.62 1.46
CA GLY A 50 -2.10 -12.25 2.60
C GLY A 50 -2.50 -11.59 3.92
N SER A 51 -2.08 -12.17 5.03
CA SER A 51 -2.22 -11.54 6.35
C SER A 51 -1.02 -10.61 6.60
N ILE A 52 -1.29 -9.32 6.77
CA ILE A 52 -0.29 -8.43 7.38
C ILE A 52 -0.26 -8.80 8.87
N PRO A 53 0.88 -9.25 9.43
CA PRO A 53 0.94 -9.58 10.85
C PRO A 53 0.57 -8.33 11.67
N ALA A 54 -0.30 -8.52 12.67
CA ALA A 54 -0.83 -7.47 13.56
C ALA A 54 0.25 -6.66 14.30
N ARG A 55 1.53 -7.07 14.20
CA ARG A 55 2.72 -6.38 14.74
C ARG A 55 3.37 -5.44 13.71
N SER A 56 2.60 -4.86 12.81
CA SER A 56 3.02 -3.65 12.10
C SER A 56 2.28 -2.48 12.76
N PRO A 57 2.99 -1.45 13.25
CA PRO A 57 2.33 -0.18 13.56
C PRO A 57 1.47 0.19 12.35
N PRO A 58 0.24 0.71 12.53
CA PRO A 58 -0.53 1.17 11.38
C PRO A 58 0.36 2.10 10.55
N TYR A 59 0.34 2.01 9.23
CA TYR A 59 1.15 2.89 8.35
C TYR A 59 0.99 4.38 8.73
N ARG A 60 -0.20 4.74 9.24
CA ARG A 60 -0.50 6.06 9.83
C ARG A 60 0.42 6.45 10.97
N ALA A 61 0.83 5.51 11.82
CA ALA A 61 1.76 5.76 12.92
C ALA A 61 3.11 6.23 12.37
N GLY A 62 3.73 5.50 11.44
CA GLY A 62 5.05 5.87 10.91
C GLY A 62 5.08 7.27 10.28
N TRP A 63 4.02 7.66 9.57
CA TRP A 63 3.88 9.00 8.98
C TRP A 63 3.54 10.09 10.01
N SER A 64 2.77 9.76 11.06
CA SER A 64 2.49 10.69 12.15
C SER A 64 3.71 10.94 13.02
N TRP A 65 4.54 9.93 13.28
CA TRP A 65 5.80 10.08 14.02
C TRP A 65 6.77 10.99 13.27
N TRP A 66 6.84 10.91 11.94
CA TRP A 66 7.67 11.80 11.13
C TRP A 66 7.14 13.24 11.13
N SER A 67 5.81 13.44 11.07
CA SER A 67 5.23 14.79 11.19
C SER A 67 5.51 15.42 12.56
N VAL A 68 5.41 14.64 13.65
CA VAL A 68 5.78 15.09 15.00
C VAL A 68 7.26 15.42 15.09
N MET A 69 8.16 14.54 14.64
CA MET A 69 9.61 14.79 14.71
C MET A 69 10.07 15.96 13.83
N VAL A 70 9.40 16.24 12.71
CA VAL A 70 9.79 17.30 11.77
C VAL A 70 9.08 18.63 12.04
N GLN A 71 7.86 18.64 12.58
CA GLN A 71 7.20 19.88 13.02
C GLN A 71 7.67 20.35 14.39
N ASP A 72 8.04 19.45 15.31
CA ASP A 72 8.47 19.82 16.66
C ASP A 72 9.98 20.04 16.81
N GLY A 73 10.76 19.91 15.72
CA GLY A 73 12.14 20.39 15.63
C GLY A 73 13.12 19.83 16.67
N VAL A 74 13.09 18.51 16.92
CA VAL A 74 14.11 17.80 17.71
C VAL A 74 15.00 16.96 16.80
#